data_AF-A0A7Y3I8P1-F1
#
_entry.id   AF-A0A7Y3I8P1-F1
#
_cell.length_a   1.000
_cell.length_b   1.000
_cell.length_c   1.000
_cell.angle_alpha   90.00
_cell.angle_beta   90.00
_cell.angle_gamma   90.00
#
_symmetry.space_group_name_H-M   'P 1'
#
loop_
_entity.id
_entity.type
_entity.pdbx_description
1 polymer ?
#
loop_
_entity_poly.entity_id
_entity_poly.type
_entity_poly.pdbx_seq_one_letter_code
_entity_poly.pdbx_strand_id
1 'polypeptide(L)'
;PLFYADKIQTPLLMMHNDEDGAVPWYQGIEMFVAMRRLQKPVWMLNYNGEAHGLRREANRKDWAVRMQQFFDHFLMDAPAPVWLEEGVPAIEKGKKPGTRIAAPVS
;
A
#
# COMPACT_ATOMS: atom_id res chain seq x y z
N PRO A 1 17.70 6.65 -1.51
CA PRO A 1 17.02 5.45 -0.94
C PRO A 1 17.10 4.20 -1.86
N LEU A 2 16.82 4.35 -3.16
CA LEU A 2 16.72 3.23 -4.12
C LEU A 2 17.92 2.27 -4.13
N PHE A 3 19.15 2.78 -4.13
CA PHE A 3 20.38 1.97 -4.16
C PHE A 3 20.63 1.13 -2.90
N TYR A 4 19.79 1.26 -1.88
CA TYR A 4 19.87 0.49 -0.64
C TYR A 4 18.62 -0.37 -0.40
N ALA A 5 17.79 -0.57 -1.43
CA ALA A 5 16.57 -1.39 -1.33
C ALA A 5 16.87 -2.84 -0.91
N ASP A 6 18.04 -3.36 -1.27
CA ASP A 6 18.56 -4.67 -0.84
C ASP A 6 18.69 -4.80 0.69
N LYS A 7 18.98 -3.69 1.38
CA LYS A 7 19.13 -3.63 2.83
C LYS A 7 17.81 -3.61 3.61
N ILE A 8 16.67 -3.38 2.96
CA ILE A 8 15.37 -3.35 3.64
C ILE A 8 14.96 -4.78 4.02
N GLN A 9 14.75 -5.04 5.31
CA GLN A 9 14.35 -6.38 5.80
C GLN A 9 12.92 -6.41 6.35
N THR A 10 12.29 -5.25 6.50
CA THR A 10 10.93 -5.11 7.03
C THR A 10 9.92 -4.97 5.91
N PRO A 11 8.68 -5.46 6.09
CA PRO A 11 7.54 -5.13 5.23
C PRO A 11 7.41 -3.61 5.03
N LEU A 12 7.11 -3.18 3.80
CA LEU A 12 6.98 -1.76 3.46
C LEU A 12 5.60 -1.44 2.88
N LEU A 13 4.85 -0.56 3.55
CA LEU A 13 3.66 0.08 3.00
C LEU A 13 4.01 1.46 2.46
N MET A 14 3.69 1.69 1.19
CA MET A 14 3.89 2.98 0.51
C MET A 14 2.53 3.59 0.15
N MET A 15 2.43 4.90 0.28
CA MET A 15 1.33 5.70 -0.27
C MET A 15 1.94 6.72 -1.23
N HIS A 16 1.36 6.81 -2.43
CA HIS A 16 1.72 7.85 -3.39
C HIS A 16 0.50 8.27 -4.19
N ASN A 17 0.48 9.50 -4.70
CA ASN A 17 -0.63 9.99 -5.52
C ASN A 17 -0.14 10.41 -6.90
N ASP A 18 -0.99 10.26 -7.92
CA ASP A 18 -0.60 10.46 -9.32
C ASP A 18 -0.67 11.93 -9.79
N GLU A 19 -1.28 12.82 -9.01
CA GLU A 19 -1.25 14.28 -9.22
C GLU A 19 -0.39 15.00 -8.17
N ASP A 20 0.55 14.31 -7.53
CA ASP A 20 1.51 14.92 -6.60
C ASP A 20 2.51 15.82 -7.35
N GLY A 21 2.32 17.14 -7.18
CA GLY A 21 3.22 18.16 -7.74
C GLY A 21 4.47 18.46 -6.90
N ALA A 22 4.60 17.89 -5.70
CA ALA A 22 5.73 18.11 -4.80
C ALA A 22 6.74 16.95 -4.85
N VAL A 23 6.25 15.72 -4.90
CA VAL A 23 7.08 14.51 -5.02
C VAL A 23 6.63 13.72 -6.24
N PRO A 24 7.49 13.52 -7.25
CA PRO A 24 7.04 12.86 -8.47
C PRO A 24 6.63 11.40 -8.25
N TRP A 25 5.50 11.02 -8.86
CA TRP A 25 4.90 9.68 -8.74
C TRP A 25 5.86 8.52 -9.09
N TYR A 26 6.71 8.73 -10.10
CA TYR A 26 7.65 7.73 -10.58
C TYR A 26 8.69 7.29 -9.52
N GLN A 27 9.03 8.15 -8.56
CA GLN A 27 9.97 7.76 -7.49
C GLN A 27 9.39 6.65 -6.59
N GLY A 28 8.07 6.70 -6.33
CA GLY A 28 7.40 5.63 -5.59
C GLY A 28 7.37 4.32 -6.37
N ILE A 29 7.13 4.39 -7.69
CA ILE A 29 7.15 3.24 -8.58
C ILE A 29 8.55 2.61 -8.62
N GLU A 30 9.61 3.41 -8.74
CA GLU A 30 11.00 2.90 -8.77
C GLU A 30 11.33 2.06 -7.54
N MET A 31 11.01 2.57 -6.34
CA MET A 31 11.23 1.84 -5.09
C MET A 31 10.34 0.58 -5.00
N PHE A 32 9.06 0.69 -5.35
CA PHE A 32 8.14 -0.45 -5.36
C PHE A 32 8.66 -1.57 -6.28
N VAL A 33 9.05 -1.23 -7.52
CA VAL A 33 9.59 -2.19 -8.49
C VAL A 33 10.91 -2.78 -8.01
N ALA A 34 11.82 -1.99 -7.41
CA ALA A 34 13.05 -2.51 -6.85
C ALA A 34 12.80 -3.54 -5.74
N MET A 35 11.92 -3.23 -4.79
CA MET A 35 11.51 -4.15 -3.72
C MET A 35 10.87 -5.43 -4.28
N ARG A 36 9.96 -5.31 -5.28
CA ARG A 36 9.33 -6.47 -5.93
C ARG A 36 10.35 -7.35 -6.66
N ARG A 37 11.33 -6.78 -7.37
CA ARG A 37 12.41 -7.53 -8.03
C ARG A 37 13.29 -8.29 -7.04
N LEU A 38 13.47 -7.74 -5.84
CA LEU A 38 14.17 -8.37 -4.74
C LEU A 38 13.30 -9.34 -3.93
N GLN A 39 12.06 -9.61 -4.38
CA GLN A 39 11.07 -10.46 -3.70
C GLN A 39 10.80 -10.02 -2.25
N LYS A 40 10.95 -8.73 -1.95
CA LYS A 40 10.69 -8.18 -0.61
C LYS A 40 9.20 -7.82 -0.47
N PRO A 41 8.60 -8.03 0.72
CA PRO A 41 7.20 -7.66 0.98
C PRO A 41 7.00 -6.15 0.89
N VAL A 42 6.17 -5.72 -0.07
CA VAL A 42 5.89 -4.31 -0.32
C VAL A 42 4.49 -4.13 -0.90
N TRP A 43 3.81 -3.06 -0.49
CA TRP A 43 2.50 -2.64 -0.99
C TRP A 43 2.55 -1.16 -1.36
N MET A 44 1.85 -0.79 -2.43
CA MET A 44 1.73 0.61 -2.87
C MET A 44 0.25 0.96 -3.03
N LEU A 45 -0.20 1.95 -2.27
CA LEU A 45 -1.51 2.54 -2.40
C LEU A 45 -1.42 3.78 -3.28
N ASN A 46 -2.17 3.79 -4.38
CA ASN A 46 -2.25 4.93 -5.29
C ASN A 46 -3.65 5.54 -5.29
N TYR A 47 -3.81 6.78 -4.86
CA TYR A 47 -5.08 7.49 -4.94
C TYR A 47 -5.09 8.40 -6.17
N ASN A 48 -5.89 8.01 -7.18
CA ASN A 48 -5.96 8.76 -8.44
C ASN A 48 -6.62 10.12 -8.24
N GLY A 49 -6.03 11.17 -8.81
CA GLY A 49 -6.53 12.54 -8.75
C GLY A 49 -6.29 13.24 -7.41
N GLU A 50 -5.47 12.67 -6.53
CA GLU A 50 -5.03 13.32 -5.29
C GLU A 50 -3.67 13.99 -5.50
N ALA A 51 -3.49 15.16 -4.87
CA ALA A 51 -2.22 15.88 -4.87
C ALA A 51 -1.27 15.31 -3.79
N HIS A 52 -0.30 16.10 -3.31
CA HIS A 52 0.65 15.66 -2.28
C HIS A 52 0.00 15.13 -0.98
N GLY A 53 -1.18 15.66 -0.63
CA GLY A 53 -1.99 15.19 0.49
C GLY A 53 -3.38 14.75 0.04
N LEU A 54 -3.96 13.78 0.76
CA LEU A 54 -5.32 13.29 0.51
C LEU A 54 -6.36 14.35 0.92
N ARG A 55 -7.12 14.86 -0.05
CA ARG A 55 -8.18 15.85 0.15
C ARG A 55 -9.54 15.19 0.35
N ARG A 56 -9.85 14.13 -0.42
CA ARG A 56 -11.14 13.46 -0.33
C ARG A 56 -11.25 12.72 0.99
N GLU A 57 -12.36 12.91 1.70
CA GLU A 57 -12.62 12.21 2.97
C GLU A 57 -12.60 10.69 2.80
N ALA A 58 -13.15 10.17 1.69
CA ALA A 58 -13.12 8.74 1.39
C ALA A 58 -11.68 8.19 1.31
N ASN A 59 -10.77 8.92 0.65
CA ASN A 59 -9.37 8.51 0.51
C ASN A 59 -8.63 8.59 1.86
N ARG A 60 -8.89 9.63 2.66
CA ARG A 60 -8.34 9.75 4.03
C ARG A 60 -8.76 8.58 4.92
N LYS A 61 -10.04 8.20 4.86
CA LYS A 61 -10.59 7.05 5.61
C LYS A 61 -9.98 5.73 5.15
N ASP A 62 -9.92 5.49 3.84
CA ASP A 62 -9.32 4.27 3.28
C ASP A 62 -7.83 4.17 3.66
N TRP A 63 -7.06 5.25 3.55
CA TRP A 63 -5.66 5.28 3.98
C TRP A 63 -5.51 4.96 5.46
N ALA A 64 -6.30 5.60 6.33
CA ALA A 64 -6.25 5.36 7.77
C ALA A 64 -6.54 3.89 8.11
N VAL A 65 -7.56 3.30 7.48
CA VAL A 65 -7.92 1.89 7.70
C VAL A 65 -6.79 0.95 7.26
N ARG A 66 -6.23 1.15 6.06
CA ARG A 66 -5.16 0.27 5.55
C ARG A 66 -3.88 0.40 6.34
N MET A 67 -3.52 1.62 6.74
CA MET A 67 -2.37 1.86 7.59
C MET A 67 -2.54 1.16 8.95
N GLN A 68 -3.72 1.28 9.58
CA GLN A 68 -4.02 0.57 10.82
C GLN A 68 -3.92 -0.94 10.65
N GLN A 69 -4.57 -1.50 9.62
CA GLN A 69 -4.55 -2.95 9.37
C GLN A 69 -3.14 -3.49 9.07
N PHE A 70 -2.30 -2.71 8.39
CA PHE A 70 -0.92 -3.07 8.14
C PHE A 70 -0.13 -3.20 9.45
N PHE A 71 -0.28 -2.23 10.35
CA PHE A 71 0.36 -2.29 11.66
C PHE A 71 -0.25 -3.37 12.55
N ASP A 72 -1.57 -3.54 12.57
CA ASP A 72 -2.22 -4.60 13.33
C ASP A 72 -1.68 -5.97 12.93
N HIS A 73 -1.51 -6.22 11.62
CA HIS A 73 -0.97 -7.49 11.15
C HIS A 73 0.51 -7.70 11.51
N PHE A 74 1.36 -6.69 11.28
CA PHE A 74 2.80 -6.86 11.43
C PHE A 74 3.34 -6.57 12.83
N LEU A 75 2.57 -5.90 13.69
CA LEU A 75 3.02 -5.50 15.04
C LEU A 75 2.13 -6.03 16.17
N MET A 76 0.90 -6.47 15.88
CA MET A 76 -0.09 -6.86 16.91
C MET A 76 -0.67 -8.27 16.69
N ASP A 77 -0.06 -9.08 15.82
CA ASP A 77 -0.49 -10.46 15.49
C ASP A 77 -1.93 -10.57 14.96
N ALA A 78 -2.50 -9.49 14.43
CA ALA A 78 -3.83 -9.55 13.84
C ALA A 78 -3.81 -10.34 12.52
N PRO A 79 -4.91 -11.02 12.16
CA PRO A 79 -5.03 -11.65 10.84
C PRO A 79 -4.85 -10.63 9.70
N ALA A 80 -4.24 -11.06 8.60
CA ALA A 80 -4.06 -10.19 7.45
C ALA A 80 -5.41 -9.85 6.78
N PRO A 81 -5.61 -8.60 6.32
CA PRO A 81 -6.74 -8.26 5.48
C PRO A 81 -6.53 -8.76 4.03
N VAL A 82 -7.63 -8.99 3.31
CA VAL A 82 -7.61 -9.51 1.92
C VAL A 82 -6.72 -8.67 1.01
N TRP A 83 -6.76 -7.34 1.13
CA TRP A 83 -5.92 -6.47 0.29
C TRP A 83 -4.42 -6.64 0.53
N LEU A 84 -4.02 -7.13 1.70
CA LEU A 84 -2.62 -7.34 2.06
C LEU A 84 -2.12 -8.69 1.51
N GLU A 85 -2.95 -9.72 1.55
CA GLU A 85 -2.61 -11.05 1.00
C GLU A 85 -2.71 -11.10 -0.52
N GLU A 86 -3.85 -10.67 -1.07
CA GLU A 86 -4.21 -10.88 -2.46
C GLU A 86 -3.99 -9.62 -3.33
N GLY A 87 -3.83 -8.46 -2.70
CA GLY A 87 -3.95 -7.17 -3.38
C GLY A 87 -5.40 -6.82 -3.73
N VAL A 88 -5.59 -5.71 -4.44
CA VAL A 88 -6.90 -5.35 -5.03
C VAL A 88 -6.71 -5.21 -6.53
N PRO A 89 -7.33 -6.06 -7.36
CA PRO A 89 -7.24 -5.94 -8.81
C PRO A 89 -7.68 -4.55 -9.28
N ALA A 90 -6.99 -4.00 -10.29
CA ALA A 90 -7.30 -2.66 -10.80
C ALA A 90 -8.77 -2.50 -11.24
N ILE A 91 -9.38 -3.57 -11.75
CA ILE A 91 -10.80 -3.61 -12.18
C ILE A 91 -11.80 -3.54 -11.01
N GLU A 92 -11.37 -3.88 -9.80
CA GLU A 92 -12.18 -3.84 -8.57
C GLU A 92 -11.92 -2.57 -7.74
N LYS A 93 -10.93 -1.76 -8.13
CA LYS A 93 -10.60 -0.49 -7.49
C LYS A 93 -11.83 0.42 -7.44
N GLY A 94 -12.15 0.91 -6.24
CA GLY A 94 -13.32 1.75 -5.97
C GLY A 94 -14.66 0.99 -5.86
N LYS A 95 -14.70 -0.31 -6.14
CA LYS A 95 -15.89 -1.18 -5.99
C LYS A 95 -15.81 -2.06 -4.75
N LYS A 96 -14.64 -2.67 -4.53
CA LYS A 96 -14.36 -3.50 -3.35
C LYS A 96 -13.01 -3.10 -2.76
N PRO A 97 -12.97 -2.53 -1.54
CA PRO A 97 -11.72 -2.08 -0.94
C PRO A 97 -10.83 -3.22 -0.43
N GLY A 98 -11.36 -4.45 -0.27
CA GLY A 98 -10.57 -5.58 0.24
C GLY A 98 -10.17 -5.44 1.72
N THR A 99 -10.79 -4.53 2.48
CA THR A 99 -10.50 -4.26 3.91
C THR A 99 -11.08 -5.29 4.87
N ARG A 100 -11.74 -6.34 4.37
CA ARG A 100 -12.16 -7.47 5.20
C ARG A 100 -10.95 -8.32 5.55
N ILE A 101 -10.99 -8.97 6.70
CA ILE A 101 -9.99 -9.98 7.10
C ILE A 101 -10.03 -11.15 6.12
N ALA A 102 -8.85 -11.64 5.71
CA ALA A 102 -8.74 -12.82 4.88
C ALA A 102 -9.24 -14.06 5.64
N ALA A 103 -9.84 -15.01 4.93
CA ALA A 103 -10.27 -16.25 5.55
C ALA A 103 -9.02 -17.00 6.07
N PRO A 104 -9.09 -17.65 7.26
CA PRO A 104 -7.98 -18.45 7.71
C PRO A 104 -7.66 -19.52 6.68
N VAL A 105 -6.39 -19.63 6.31
CA VAL A 105 -5.90 -20.69 5.43
C VAL A 105 -6.11 -22.02 6.16
N SER A 106 -6.97 -22.88 5.62
CA SER A 106 -7.30 -24.21 6.15
C SER A 106 -6.16 -25.20 6.01
#